data_AF-A0A0N4U265-F1
#
_entry.id   AF-A0A0N4U265-F1
#
_cell.length_a   1.000
_cell.length_b   1.000
_cell.length_c   1.000
_cell.angle_alpha   90.00
_cell.angle_beta   90.00
_cell.angle_gamma   90.00
#
_symmetry.space_group_name_H-M   'P 1'
#
loop_
_entity.id
_entity.type
_entity.pdbx_description
1 polymer ?
#
loop_
_entity_poly.entity_id
_entity_poly.type
_entity_poly.pdbx_seq_one_letter_code
_entity_poly.pdbx_strand_id
1 'polypeptide(L)'
;MPSWKKYARIVLPHIGLILLSILYIFGGALAFYQLERPNEIQVRKMNLQKIDHYRKYMLNELWIMVNDNSTSDEEVERLTMVHLDRVTRLLFDAFDTHFITSSHLNEFANDDECTWTLTTALFFTTTLLTTIGYGNLVPVTVNGRMFCIAYALFGVPLILITVADIGKFLSENIVWLYTRLVCIPFSTYLNIRNHISHQKKKREFFKITFFKKLVLNLLFKKLSQTN
;
A
#
# COMPACT_ATOMS: atom_id res chain seq x y z
N MET A 1 32.26 23.16 -0.28
CA MET A 1 31.32 22.35 -1.08
C MET A 1 29.89 22.81 -0.81
N PRO A 2 29.03 22.96 -1.84
CA PRO A 2 27.67 23.43 -1.66
C PRO A 2 26.83 22.42 -0.86
N SER A 3 25.99 22.93 0.03
CA SER A 3 25.21 22.15 1.02
C SER A 3 24.36 21.05 0.40
N TRP A 4 23.80 21.26 -0.80
CA TRP A 4 22.94 20.30 -1.48
C TRP A 4 23.63 18.96 -1.79
N LYS A 5 24.95 18.94 -2.06
CA LYS A 5 25.70 17.69 -2.33
C LYS A 5 25.76 16.77 -1.10
N LYS A 6 25.74 17.32 0.11
CA LYS A 6 25.73 16.53 1.35
C LYS A 6 24.37 15.87 1.54
N TYR A 7 23.28 16.61 1.34
CA TYR A 7 21.91 16.07 1.39
C TYR A 7 21.69 15.00 0.32
N ALA A 8 22.14 15.26 -0.91
CA ALA A 8 22.03 14.30 -2.00
C ALA A 8 22.70 12.96 -1.64
N ARG A 9 23.89 12.96 -1.03
CA ARG A 9 24.59 11.70 -0.67
C ARG A 9 23.84 10.87 0.37
N ILE A 10 23.10 11.52 1.28
CA ILE A 10 22.33 10.83 2.32
C ILE A 10 21.01 10.32 1.74
N VAL A 11 20.31 11.14 0.95
CA VAL A 11 18.97 10.82 0.42
C VAL A 11 19.01 9.86 -0.78
N LEU A 12 20.07 9.89 -1.58
CA LEU A 12 20.21 9.06 -2.78
C LEU A 12 20.11 7.55 -2.55
N PRO A 13 20.77 6.94 -1.54
CA PRO A 13 20.58 5.50 -1.27
C PRO A 13 19.13 5.16 -0.89
N HIS A 14 18.45 6.03 -0.12
CA HIS A 14 17.05 5.84 0.26
C HIS A 14 16.13 5.86 -0.97
N ILE A 15 16.27 6.86 -1.84
CA ILE A 15 15.51 6.95 -3.09
C ILE A 15 15.83 5.78 -4.02
N GLY A 16 17.10 5.38 -4.11
CA GLY A 16 17.54 4.24 -4.92
C GLY A 16 16.86 2.94 -4.49
N LEU A 17 16.75 2.70 -3.19
CA LEU A 17 16.08 1.52 -2.64
C LEU A 17 14.56 1.50 -2.94
N ILE A 18 13.90 2.65 -2.83
CA ILE A 18 12.49 2.81 -3.19
C ILE A 18 12.28 2.56 -4.67
N LEU A 19 13.10 3.17 -5.54
CA LEU A 19 13.00 2.99 -6.99
C LEU A 19 13.26 1.53 -7.40
N LEU A 20 14.24 0.87 -6.78
CA LEU A 20 14.51 -0.55 -6.99
C LEU A 20 13.31 -1.40 -6.58
N SER A 21 12.67 -1.09 -5.45
CA SER A 21 11.47 -1.79 -4.98
C SER A 21 10.29 -1.60 -5.93
N ILE A 22 10.09 -0.40 -6.44
CA ILE A 22 9.05 -0.10 -7.44
C ILE A 22 9.33 -0.89 -8.72
N LEU A 23 10.57 -0.85 -9.25
CA LEU A 23 10.94 -1.63 -10.43
C LEU A 23 10.75 -3.13 -10.21
N TYR A 24 11.02 -3.63 -9.00
CA TYR A 24 10.79 -5.03 -8.64
C TYR A 24 9.30 -5.41 -8.65
N ILE A 25 8.42 -4.54 -8.13
CA ILE A 25 6.95 -4.71 -8.17
C ILE A 25 6.46 -4.74 -9.62
N PHE A 26 6.89 -3.77 -10.44
CA PHE A 26 6.51 -3.69 -11.85
C PHE A 26 7.04 -4.88 -12.66
N GLY A 27 8.29 -5.28 -12.43
CA GLY A 27 8.89 -6.45 -13.09
C GLY A 27 8.15 -7.74 -12.75
N GLY A 28 7.79 -7.93 -11.48
CA GLY A 28 6.94 -9.05 -11.05
C GLY A 28 5.56 -9.01 -11.72
N ALA A 29 4.92 -7.84 -11.77
CA ALA A 29 3.59 -7.71 -12.36
C ALA A 29 3.59 -8.06 -13.85
N LEU A 30 4.60 -7.62 -14.59
CA LEU A 30 4.78 -8.00 -15.99
C LEU A 30 5.01 -9.51 -16.15
N ALA A 31 5.81 -10.12 -15.27
CA ALA A 31 6.05 -11.56 -15.31
C ALA A 31 4.77 -12.37 -15.05
N PHE A 32 3.99 -12.03 -14.01
CA PHE A 32 2.72 -12.70 -13.73
C PHE A 32 1.69 -12.45 -14.82
N TYR A 33 1.59 -11.21 -15.32
CA TYR A 33 0.73 -10.89 -16.44
C TYR A 33 1.04 -11.77 -17.64
N GLN A 34 2.31 -11.88 -18.04
CA GLN A 34 2.72 -12.68 -19.19
C GLN A 34 2.51 -14.19 -18.98
N LEU A 35 2.69 -14.68 -17.74
CA LEU A 35 2.61 -16.11 -17.43
C LEU A 35 1.17 -16.61 -17.28
N GLU A 36 0.30 -15.85 -16.62
CA GLU A 36 -1.07 -16.28 -16.29
C GLU A 36 -2.11 -15.85 -17.34
N ARG A 37 -1.91 -14.72 -18.06
CA ARG A 37 -2.84 -14.30 -19.13
C ARG A 37 -3.16 -15.35 -20.18
N PRO A 38 -2.16 -15.99 -20.82
CA PRO A 38 -2.47 -16.96 -21.87
C PRO A 38 -3.26 -18.16 -21.32
N ASN A 39 -2.94 -18.58 -20.09
CA ASN A 39 -3.66 -19.65 -19.40
C ASN A 39 -5.10 -19.25 -19.08
N GLU A 40 -5.32 -18.04 -18.56
CA GLU A 40 -6.66 -17.49 -18.31
C GLU A 40 -7.52 -17.54 -19.58
N ILE A 41 -7.00 -17.02 -20.70
CA ILE A 41 -7.75 -16.96 -21.97
C ILE A 41 -8.10 -18.38 -22.46
N GLN A 42 -7.17 -19.32 -22.35
CA GLN A 42 -7.39 -20.70 -22.76
C GLN A 42 -8.46 -21.40 -21.90
N VAL A 43 -8.33 -21.32 -20.57
CA VAL A 43 -9.28 -21.95 -19.63
C VAL A 43 -10.67 -21.32 -19.79
N ARG A 44 -10.74 -19.99 -19.90
CA ARG A 44 -11.98 -19.25 -20.15
C ARG A 44 -12.67 -19.75 -21.42
N LYS A 45 -11.94 -19.80 -22.54
CA LYS A 45 -12.48 -20.26 -23.82
C LYS A 45 -13.00 -21.69 -23.75
N MET A 46 -12.25 -22.61 -23.14
CA MET A 46 -12.67 -24.00 -23.00
C MET A 46 -13.95 -24.13 -22.16
N ASN A 47 -14.05 -23.42 -21.05
CA ASN A 47 -15.20 -23.48 -20.16
C ASN A 47 -16.45 -22.85 -20.81
N LEU A 48 -16.30 -21.71 -21.49
CA LEU A 48 -17.41 -21.10 -22.26
C LEU A 48 -17.90 -22.03 -23.37
N GLN A 49 -17.00 -22.69 -24.10
CA GLN A 49 -17.38 -23.67 -25.12
C GLN A 49 -18.11 -24.87 -24.55
N LYS A 50 -17.69 -25.40 -23.39
CA LYS A 50 -18.39 -26.48 -22.70
C LYS A 50 -19.81 -26.06 -22.31
N ILE A 51 -19.96 -24.87 -21.71
CA ILE A 51 -21.25 -24.34 -21.30
C ILE A 51 -22.18 -24.13 -22.51
N ASP A 52 -21.67 -23.50 -23.59
CA ASP A 52 -22.46 -23.26 -24.79
C ASP A 52 -22.90 -24.56 -25.46
N HIS A 53 -22.00 -25.54 -25.55
CA HIS A 53 -22.31 -26.86 -26.12
C HIS A 53 -23.41 -27.58 -25.33
N TYR A 54 -23.31 -27.62 -24.01
CA TYR A 54 -24.32 -28.24 -23.16
C TYR A 54 -25.65 -27.48 -23.16
N ARG A 55 -25.60 -26.15 -23.21
CA ARG A 55 -26.80 -25.30 -23.36
C ARG A 55 -27.56 -25.66 -24.62
N LYS A 56 -26.88 -25.72 -25.77
CA LYS A 56 -27.49 -26.08 -27.06
C LYS A 56 -28.03 -27.51 -27.06
N TYR A 57 -27.28 -28.45 -26.46
CA TYR A 57 -27.72 -29.83 -26.30
C TYR A 57 -29.00 -29.93 -25.48
N MET A 58 -29.04 -29.30 -24.30
CA MET A 58 -30.24 -29.24 -23.44
C MET A 58 -31.44 -28.63 -24.18
N LEU A 59 -31.26 -27.49 -24.85
CA LEU A 59 -32.35 -26.83 -25.57
C LEU A 59 -32.92 -27.71 -26.68
N ASN A 60 -32.06 -28.45 -27.40
CA ASN A 60 -32.49 -29.36 -28.44
C ASN A 60 -33.30 -30.55 -27.87
N GLU A 61 -32.81 -31.17 -26.80
CA GLU A 61 -33.52 -32.27 -26.13
C GLU A 61 -34.89 -31.83 -25.60
N LEU A 62 -34.94 -30.65 -24.94
CA LEU A 62 -36.21 -30.09 -24.44
C LEU A 62 -37.18 -29.72 -25.56
N TRP A 63 -36.67 -29.17 -26.67
CA TRP A 63 -37.51 -28.80 -27.82
C TRP A 63 -38.16 -30.03 -28.48
N ILE A 64 -37.39 -31.12 -28.63
CA ILE A 64 -37.91 -32.39 -29.14
C ILE A 64 -38.99 -32.94 -28.21
N MET A 65 -38.74 -32.91 -26.89
CA MET A 65 -39.68 -33.42 -25.90
C MET A 65 -40.99 -32.62 -25.85
N VAL A 66 -40.92 -31.29 -25.80
CA VAL A 66 -42.12 -30.42 -25.76
C VAL A 66 -43.00 -30.56 -27.00
N ASN A 67 -42.40 -30.85 -28.16
CA ASN A 67 -43.14 -31.06 -29.39
C ASN A 67 -43.68 -32.50 -29.54
N ASP A 68 -43.35 -33.40 -28.61
CA ASP A 68 -43.88 -34.76 -28.57
C ASP A 68 -45.13 -34.83 -27.69
N ASN A 69 -46.30 -34.98 -28.34
CA ASN A 69 -47.62 -35.08 -27.71
C ASN A 69 -47.76 -36.28 -26.75
N SER A 70 -46.85 -37.26 -26.79
CA SER A 70 -46.89 -38.43 -25.92
C SER A 70 -46.26 -38.20 -24.54
N THR A 71 -45.53 -37.09 -24.38
CA THR A 71 -44.81 -36.80 -23.14
C THR A 71 -45.72 -36.09 -22.14
N SER A 72 -45.75 -36.58 -20.91
CA SER A 72 -46.49 -35.93 -19.82
C SER A 72 -45.72 -34.72 -19.31
N ASP A 73 -46.44 -33.66 -18.92
CA ASP A 73 -45.85 -32.44 -18.32
C ASP A 73 -44.92 -32.76 -17.13
N GLU A 74 -45.26 -33.77 -16.33
CA GLU A 74 -44.43 -34.22 -15.18
C GLU A 74 -43.07 -34.78 -15.61
N GLU A 75 -43.02 -35.52 -16.73
CA GLU A 75 -41.76 -36.07 -17.26
C GLU A 75 -40.90 -34.97 -17.89
N VAL A 76 -41.52 -33.99 -18.55
CA VAL A 76 -40.84 -32.79 -19.06
C VAL A 76 -40.20 -32.01 -17.91
N GLU A 77 -40.95 -31.77 -16.83
CA GLU A 77 -40.44 -31.09 -15.64
C GLU A 77 -39.27 -31.86 -15.02
N ARG A 78 -39.42 -33.18 -14.86
CA ARG A 78 -38.39 -34.05 -14.30
C ARG A 78 -37.10 -34.01 -15.11
N LEU A 79 -37.16 -34.14 -16.44
CA LEU A 79 -35.96 -34.11 -17.27
C LEU A 79 -35.33 -32.70 -17.30
N THR A 80 -36.17 -31.66 -17.34
CA THR A 80 -35.70 -30.27 -17.25
C THR A 80 -34.89 -30.05 -15.99
N MET A 81 -35.35 -30.54 -14.83
CA MET A 81 -34.62 -30.46 -13.56
C MET A 81 -33.25 -31.16 -13.62
N VAL A 82 -33.14 -32.31 -14.29
CA VAL A 82 -31.87 -33.04 -14.45
C VAL A 82 -30.88 -32.27 -15.34
N HIS A 83 -31.35 -31.70 -16.45
CA HIS A 83 -30.48 -30.88 -17.31
C HIS A 83 -30.06 -29.59 -16.62
N LEU A 84 -30.98 -28.94 -15.91
CA LEU A 84 -30.69 -27.75 -15.12
C LEU A 84 -29.62 -28.04 -14.06
N ASP A 85 -29.74 -29.12 -13.29
CA ASP A 85 -28.71 -29.52 -12.31
C ASP A 85 -27.33 -29.70 -12.98
N ARG A 86 -27.26 -30.33 -14.16
CA ARG A 86 -26.00 -30.50 -14.89
C ARG A 86 -25.41 -29.16 -15.38
N VAL A 87 -26.23 -28.29 -15.97
CA VAL A 87 -25.80 -26.97 -16.43
C VAL A 87 -25.33 -26.12 -15.25
N THR A 88 -26.08 -26.15 -14.14
CA THR A 88 -25.73 -25.47 -12.90
C THR A 88 -24.39 -25.96 -12.34
N ARG A 89 -24.10 -27.26 -12.35
CA ARG A 89 -22.79 -27.80 -11.95
C ARG A 89 -21.65 -27.30 -12.86
N LEU A 90 -21.85 -27.32 -14.18
CA LEU A 90 -20.86 -26.80 -15.13
C LEU A 90 -20.60 -25.30 -14.93
N LEU A 91 -21.65 -24.54 -14.61
CA LEU A 91 -21.52 -23.14 -14.26
C LEU A 91 -20.73 -22.96 -12.96
N PHE A 92 -21.04 -23.72 -11.91
CA PHE A 92 -20.30 -23.68 -10.65
C PHE A 92 -18.82 -24.03 -10.85
N ASP A 93 -18.50 -25.13 -11.54
CA ASP A 93 -17.12 -25.52 -11.85
C ASP A 93 -16.38 -24.42 -12.64
N ALA A 94 -17.07 -23.75 -13.56
CA ALA A 94 -16.51 -22.66 -14.33
C ALA A 94 -16.27 -21.40 -13.47
N PHE A 95 -17.21 -21.05 -12.58
CA PHE A 95 -17.09 -19.92 -11.66
C PHE A 95 -15.99 -20.14 -10.61
N ASP A 96 -15.78 -21.38 -10.15
CA ASP A 96 -14.72 -21.73 -9.21
C ASP A 96 -13.32 -21.43 -9.76
N THR A 97 -13.15 -21.45 -11.09
CA THR A 97 -11.87 -21.03 -11.70
C THR A 97 -11.60 -19.52 -11.61
N HIS A 98 -12.58 -18.71 -11.19
CA HIS A 98 -12.54 -17.24 -11.12
C HIS A 98 -12.27 -16.53 -12.45
N PHE A 99 -12.10 -17.25 -13.57
CA PHE A 99 -11.84 -16.67 -14.89
C PHE A 99 -13.11 -16.32 -15.68
N ILE A 100 -14.28 -16.75 -15.19
CA ILE A 100 -15.57 -16.50 -15.83
C ILE A 100 -16.46 -15.74 -14.85
N THR A 101 -16.99 -14.61 -15.33
CA THR A 101 -17.98 -13.78 -14.62
C THR A 101 -19.33 -13.93 -15.32
N SER A 102 -20.44 -13.65 -14.61
CA SER A 102 -21.79 -13.66 -15.20
C SER A 102 -21.91 -12.77 -16.44
N SER A 103 -21.09 -11.71 -16.54
CA SER A 103 -20.97 -10.88 -17.74
C SER A 103 -20.63 -11.75 -18.97
N HIS A 104 -19.61 -12.61 -18.89
CA HIS A 104 -19.15 -13.46 -19.99
C HIS A 104 -20.18 -14.47 -20.52
N LEU A 105 -21.24 -14.77 -19.76
CA LEU A 105 -22.32 -15.65 -20.22
C LEU A 105 -23.33 -14.91 -21.11
N ASN A 106 -23.37 -13.58 -21.03
CA ASN A 106 -24.16 -12.78 -21.94
C ASN A 106 -23.43 -12.70 -23.28
N GLU A 107 -24.09 -13.14 -24.35
CA GLU A 107 -23.55 -13.11 -25.73
C GLU A 107 -23.18 -11.68 -26.20
N PHE A 108 -23.68 -10.66 -25.50
CA PHE A 108 -23.40 -9.23 -25.75
C PHE A 108 -22.38 -8.61 -24.79
N ALA A 109 -21.83 -9.36 -23.82
CA ALA A 109 -20.81 -8.80 -22.96
C ALA A 109 -19.48 -8.68 -23.71
N ASN A 110 -18.86 -7.52 -23.58
CA ASN A 110 -17.54 -7.29 -24.14
C ASN A 110 -16.57 -8.36 -23.62
N ASP A 111 -15.88 -9.05 -24.53
CA ASP A 111 -14.85 -10.07 -24.28
C ASP A 111 -13.65 -9.59 -23.42
N ASP A 112 -13.68 -8.32 -23.02
CA ASP A 112 -12.55 -7.53 -22.52
C ASP A 112 -12.32 -7.64 -20.99
N GLU A 113 -13.27 -8.17 -20.22
CA GLU A 113 -13.15 -8.29 -18.76
C GLU A 113 -12.30 -9.49 -18.32
N CYS A 114 -11.03 -9.51 -18.70
CA CYS A 114 -10.09 -10.49 -18.16
C CYS A 114 -9.57 -10.06 -16.79
N THR A 115 -9.46 -11.01 -15.87
CA THR A 115 -9.00 -10.85 -14.48
C THR A 115 -7.53 -10.41 -14.40
N TRP A 116 -6.65 -10.96 -15.25
CA TRP A 116 -5.23 -10.62 -15.24
C TRP A 116 -4.92 -9.34 -16.02
N THR A 117 -5.49 -8.18 -15.68
CA THR A 117 -4.99 -6.91 -16.26
C THR A 117 -3.62 -6.55 -15.69
N LEU A 118 -2.86 -5.66 -16.36
CA LEU A 118 -1.60 -5.16 -15.81
C LEU A 118 -1.80 -4.49 -14.44
N THR A 119 -2.90 -3.75 -14.27
CA THR A 119 -3.24 -3.10 -13.00
C THR A 119 -3.57 -4.13 -11.90
N THR A 120 -4.36 -5.16 -12.22
CA THR A 120 -4.66 -6.22 -11.24
C THR A 120 -3.41 -7.04 -10.92
N ALA A 121 -2.53 -7.27 -11.90
CA ALA A 121 -1.24 -7.93 -11.68
C ALA A 121 -0.32 -7.09 -10.77
N LEU A 122 -0.29 -5.76 -10.94
CA LEU A 122 0.42 -4.85 -10.04
C LEU A 122 -0.15 -4.87 -8.62
N PHE A 123 -1.48 -4.89 -8.49
CA PHE A 123 -2.14 -5.02 -7.20
C PHE A 123 -1.82 -6.36 -6.53
N PHE A 124 -1.81 -7.44 -7.30
CA PHE A 124 -1.41 -8.77 -6.84
C PHE A 124 0.05 -8.78 -6.36
N THR A 125 1.01 -8.30 -7.15
CA THR A 125 2.42 -8.30 -6.71
C THR A 125 2.65 -7.38 -5.52
N THR A 126 1.97 -6.23 -5.45
CA THR A 126 2.06 -5.33 -4.30
C THR A 126 1.52 -6.01 -3.03
N THR A 127 0.33 -6.62 -3.08
CA THR A 127 -0.29 -7.28 -1.93
C THR A 127 0.44 -8.56 -1.52
N LEU A 128 1.07 -9.25 -2.46
CA LEU A 128 1.95 -10.39 -2.22
C LEU A 128 3.20 -9.94 -1.43
N LEU A 129 3.87 -8.90 -1.89
CA LEU A 129 5.11 -8.42 -1.28
C LEU A 129 4.91 -7.71 0.05
N THR A 130 3.79 -7.02 0.20
CA THR A 130 3.36 -6.42 1.47
C THR A 130 2.79 -7.46 2.44
N THR A 131 2.75 -8.74 2.06
CA THR A 131 2.22 -9.85 2.85
C THR A 131 0.75 -9.68 3.26
N ILE A 132 0.02 -8.77 2.61
CA ILE A 132 -1.42 -8.56 2.84
C ILE A 132 -2.19 -9.76 2.29
N GLY A 133 -1.88 -10.14 1.03
CA GLY A 133 -2.38 -11.36 0.41
C GLY A 133 -3.91 -11.57 0.46
N TYR A 134 -4.70 -10.70 -0.18
CA TYR A 134 -6.16 -10.84 -0.21
C TYR A 134 -6.68 -12.14 -0.83
N GLY A 135 -5.89 -12.79 -1.68
CA GLY A 135 -6.26 -14.05 -2.33
C GLY A 135 -7.35 -13.94 -3.41
N ASN A 136 -7.82 -12.73 -3.74
CA ASN A 136 -8.83 -12.51 -4.79
C ASN A 136 -8.29 -12.85 -6.20
N LEU A 137 -7.00 -12.62 -6.43
CA LEU A 137 -6.30 -13.06 -7.65
C LEU A 137 -5.08 -13.86 -7.25
N VAL A 138 -4.96 -15.08 -7.78
CA VAL A 138 -3.84 -15.99 -7.48
C VAL A 138 -3.43 -16.75 -8.75
N PRO A 139 -2.14 -17.07 -8.91
CA PRO A 139 -1.67 -17.86 -10.04
C PRO A 139 -2.23 -19.29 -9.97
N VAL A 140 -2.91 -19.70 -11.03
CA VAL A 140 -3.51 -21.04 -11.12
C VAL A 140 -2.51 -22.02 -11.70
N THR A 141 -1.61 -21.56 -12.57
CA THR A 141 -0.61 -22.44 -13.20
C THR A 141 0.45 -22.90 -12.21
N VAL A 142 0.97 -24.12 -12.41
CA VAL A 142 2.08 -24.66 -11.60
C VAL A 142 3.31 -23.77 -11.70
N ASN A 143 3.63 -23.28 -12.91
CA ASN A 143 4.75 -22.38 -13.13
C ASN A 143 4.56 -21.03 -12.41
N GLY A 144 3.35 -20.48 -12.44
CA GLY A 144 3.00 -19.25 -11.73
C GLY A 144 3.10 -19.39 -10.21
N ARG A 145 2.70 -20.53 -9.67
CA ARG A 145 2.86 -20.84 -8.23
C ARG A 145 4.33 -20.94 -7.84
N MET A 146 5.15 -21.64 -8.63
CA MET A 146 6.60 -21.74 -8.37
C MET A 146 7.29 -20.38 -8.47
N PHE A 147 6.95 -19.59 -9.49
CA PHE A 147 7.44 -18.23 -9.64
C PHE A 147 7.02 -17.34 -8.46
N CYS A 148 5.78 -17.48 -7.98
CA CYS A 148 5.29 -16.76 -6.80
C CYS A 148 6.10 -17.06 -5.54
N ILE A 149 6.42 -18.32 -5.28
CA ILE A 149 7.25 -18.70 -4.13
C ILE A 149 8.64 -18.08 -4.24
N ALA A 150 9.30 -18.22 -5.40
CA ALA A 150 10.64 -17.67 -5.61
C ALA A 150 10.65 -16.13 -5.53
N TYR A 151 9.64 -15.49 -6.10
CA TYR A 151 9.48 -14.03 -6.08
C TYR A 151 9.22 -13.51 -4.66
N ALA A 152 8.34 -14.17 -3.89
CA ALA A 152 8.06 -13.80 -2.50
C ALA A 152 9.30 -13.94 -1.61
N LEU A 153 10.14 -14.96 -1.84
CA LEU A 153 11.33 -15.24 -1.04
C LEU A 153 12.34 -14.08 -1.06
N PHE A 154 12.56 -13.43 -2.19
CA PHE A 154 13.45 -12.27 -2.30
C PHE A 154 12.71 -10.94 -2.11
N GLY A 155 11.45 -10.89 -2.54
CA GLY A 155 10.67 -9.68 -2.55
C GLY A 155 10.19 -9.23 -1.17
N VAL A 156 9.77 -10.17 -0.31
CA VAL A 156 9.32 -9.82 1.05
C VAL A 156 10.46 -9.20 1.87
N PRO A 157 11.68 -9.78 1.92
CA PRO A 157 12.82 -9.12 2.56
C PRO A 157 13.14 -7.75 1.96
N LEU A 158 13.06 -7.61 0.64
CA LEU A 158 13.31 -6.33 -0.03
C LEU A 158 12.35 -5.25 0.45
N ILE A 159 11.04 -5.54 0.45
CA ILE A 159 10.03 -4.59 0.94
C ILE A 159 10.20 -4.30 2.43
N LEU A 160 10.54 -5.29 3.26
CA LEU A 160 10.81 -5.05 4.68
C LEU A 160 11.97 -4.07 4.91
N ILE A 161 13.07 -4.22 4.15
CA ILE A 161 14.21 -3.30 4.22
C ILE A 161 13.79 -1.90 3.75
N THR A 162 13.03 -1.81 2.66
CA THR A 162 12.52 -0.53 2.14
C THR A 162 11.58 0.17 3.11
N VAL A 163 10.67 -0.56 3.76
CA VAL A 163 9.76 -0.01 4.77
C VAL A 163 10.53 0.45 6.00
N ALA A 164 11.53 -0.31 6.45
CA ALA A 164 12.38 0.10 7.58
C ALA A 164 13.16 1.38 7.28
N ASP A 165 13.70 1.49 6.06
CA ASP A 165 14.43 2.65 5.58
C ASP A 165 13.53 3.90 5.49
N ILE A 166 12.34 3.75 4.90
CA ILE A 166 11.30 4.79 4.88
C ILE A 166 10.93 5.21 6.31
N GLY A 167 10.72 4.24 7.20
CA GLY A 167 10.38 4.51 8.61
C GLY A 167 11.46 5.33 9.32
N LYS A 168 12.74 5.00 9.10
CA LYS A 168 13.86 5.77 9.64
C LYS A 168 13.89 7.19 9.07
N PHE A 169 13.77 7.33 7.75
CA PHE A 169 13.70 8.64 7.10
C PHE A 169 12.55 9.50 7.66
N LEU A 170 11.35 8.93 7.79
CA LEU A 170 10.21 9.63 8.40
C LEU A 170 10.51 10.06 9.83
N SER A 171 11.08 9.20 10.66
CA SER A 171 11.40 9.51 12.05
C SER A 171 12.36 10.70 12.19
N GLU A 172 13.43 10.74 11.38
CA GLU A 172 14.41 11.83 11.38
C GLU A 172 13.78 13.15 10.93
N ASN A 173 12.94 13.11 9.89
CA ASN A 173 12.23 14.28 9.40
C ASN A 173 11.19 14.80 10.41
N ILE A 174 10.45 13.91 11.07
CA ILE A 174 9.47 14.27 12.09
C ILE A 174 10.16 14.89 13.31
N VAL A 175 11.25 14.29 13.79
CA VAL A 175 12.03 14.83 14.92
C VAL A 175 12.66 16.17 14.57
N TRP A 176 13.19 16.33 13.36
CA TRP A 176 13.71 17.61 12.88
C TRP A 176 12.60 18.67 12.82
N LEU A 177 11.43 18.33 12.28
CA LEU A 177 10.28 19.22 12.20
C LEU A 177 9.80 19.62 13.60
N TYR A 178 9.67 18.65 14.50
CA TYR A 178 9.26 18.88 15.89
C TYR A 178 10.25 19.79 16.63
N THR A 179 11.56 19.50 16.53
CA THR A 179 12.61 20.31 17.15
C THR A 179 12.58 21.74 16.61
N ARG A 180 12.35 21.89 15.30
CA ARG A 180 12.28 23.20 14.66
C ARG A 180 11.04 24.00 15.05
N LEU A 181 9.88 23.35 15.14
CA LEU A 181 8.61 24.00 15.47
C LEU A 181 8.46 24.29 16.97
N VAL A 182 8.93 23.39 17.84
CA VAL A 182 8.67 23.47 19.28
C VAL A 182 9.92 23.88 20.06
N CYS A 183 11.04 23.19 19.84
CA CYS A 183 12.22 23.34 20.69
C CYS A 183 13.02 24.61 20.40
N ILE A 184 13.15 25.01 19.13
CA ILE A 184 13.84 26.26 18.77
C ILE A 184 13.18 27.50 19.40
N PRO A 185 11.88 27.78 19.21
CA PRO A 185 11.27 28.97 19.81
C PRO A 185 11.30 28.92 21.34
N PHE A 186 11.11 27.74 21.94
CA PHE A 186 11.20 27.57 23.38
C PHE A 186 12.60 27.82 23.93
N SER A 187 13.63 27.29 23.28
CA SER A 187 15.04 27.52 23.64
C SER A 187 15.41 28.98 23.50
N THR A 188 15.01 29.63 22.41
CA THR A 188 15.21 31.08 22.21
C THR A 188 14.51 31.88 23.31
N TYR A 189 13.27 31.53 23.68
CA TYR A 189 12.55 32.16 24.77
C TYR A 189 13.26 31.98 26.13
N LEU A 190 13.69 30.76 26.45
CA LEU A 190 14.43 30.48 27.68
C LEU A 190 15.77 31.23 27.73
N ASN A 191 16.48 31.33 26.61
CA ASN A 191 17.75 32.03 26.55
C ASN A 191 17.56 33.55 26.75
N ILE A 192 16.52 34.14 26.14
CA ILE A 192 16.14 35.54 26.37
C ILE A 192 15.75 35.77 27.84
N ARG A 193 14.92 34.89 28.42
CA ARG A 193 14.52 34.96 29.83
C ARG A 193 15.71 34.90 30.78
N ASN A 194 16.64 33.96 30.55
CA ASN A 194 17.85 33.82 31.36
C ASN A 194 18.74 35.06 31.24
N HIS A 195 18.95 35.58 30.03
CA HIS A 195 19.72 36.81 29.81
C HIS A 195 19.09 38.02 30.54
N ILE A 196 17.77 38.19 30.48
CA ILE A 196 17.06 39.24 31.23
C ILE A 196 17.26 39.07 32.74
N SER A 197 17.17 37.84 33.26
CA SER A 197 17.36 37.58 34.69
C SER A 197 18.79 37.93 35.16
N HIS A 198 19.80 37.58 34.36
CA HIS A 198 21.21 37.89 34.63
C HIS A 198 21.48 39.40 34.60
N GLN A 199 20.87 40.12 33.65
CA GLN A 199 20.95 41.58 33.56
C GLN A 199 20.28 42.26 34.77
N LYS A 200 19.11 41.76 35.21
CA LYS A 200 18.43 42.26 36.40
C LYS A 200 19.29 42.07 37.65
N LYS A 201 19.91 40.89 37.82
CA LYS A 201 20.84 40.60 38.94
C LYS A 201 22.07 41.50 38.90
N LYS A 202 22.65 41.75 37.72
CA LYS A 202 23.80 42.66 37.54
C LYS A 202 23.45 44.11 37.90
N ARG A 203 22.27 44.59 37.48
CA ARG A 203 21.77 45.93 37.82
C ARG A 203 21.58 46.10 39.34
N GLU A 204 21.02 45.10 40.02
CA GLU A 204 20.86 45.13 41.49
C GLU A 204 22.21 45.13 42.21
N PHE A 205 23.18 44.34 41.76
CA PHE A 205 24.54 44.36 42.31
C PHE A 205 25.21 45.74 42.14
N PHE A 206 25.04 46.37 40.98
CA PHE A 206 25.57 47.71 40.72
C PHE A 206 24.92 48.77 41.63
N LYS A 207 23.60 48.72 41.84
CA LYS A 207 22.90 49.62 42.79
C LYS A 207 23.45 49.46 44.22
N ILE A 208 23.64 48.22 44.70
CA ILE A 208 24.19 47.95 46.04
C ILE A 208 25.61 48.50 46.17
N THR A 209 26.45 48.28 45.16
CA THR A 209 27.85 48.74 45.16
C THR A 209 27.94 50.26 45.12
N PHE A 210 27.13 50.90 44.27
CA PHE A 210 27.03 52.36 44.18
C PHE A 210 26.53 52.96 45.49
N PHE A 211 25.47 52.39 46.09
CA PHE A 211 24.94 52.83 47.39
C PHE A 211 25.99 52.70 48.51
N LYS A 212 26.70 51.57 48.59
CA LYS A 212 27.81 51.40 49.55
C LYS A 212 28.91 52.46 49.36
N LYS A 213 29.32 52.72 48.11
CA LYS A 213 30.35 53.72 47.81
C LYS A 213 29.89 55.14 48.14
N LEU A 214 28.62 55.47 47.89
CA LEU A 214 28.04 56.76 48.25
C LEU A 214 27.98 56.96 49.77
N VAL A 215 27.50 55.96 50.52
CA VAL A 215 27.46 56.00 51.99
C VAL A 215 28.87 56.12 52.57
N LEU A 216 29.84 55.36 52.07
CA LEU A 216 31.23 55.44 52.52
C LEU A 216 31.83 56.83 52.27
N ASN A 217 31.60 57.42 51.09
CA ASN A 217 32.05 58.77 50.77
C ASN A 217 31.39 59.84 51.65
N LEU A 218 30.10 59.70 51.96
CA LEU A 218 29.40 60.60 52.88
C LEU A 218 29.91 60.48 54.31
N LEU A 219 30.16 59.26 54.80
CA LEU A 219 30.77 59.02 56.10
C LEU A 219 32.18 59.61 56.18
N PHE A 220 33.01 59.38 55.17
CA PHE A 220 34.36 59.95 55.11
C PHE A 220 34.34 61.48 55.08
N LYS A 221 33.47 62.08 54.26
CA LYS A 221 33.30 63.53 54.20
C LYS A 221 32.83 64.11 55.54
N LYS A 222 31.94 63.40 56.25
CA LYS A 222 31.45 63.80 57.58
C LYS A 222 32.55 63.70 58.64
N LEU A 223 33.34 62.63 58.64
CA LEU A 223 34.50 62.46 59.53
C LEU A 223 35.59 63.53 59.27
N SER A 224 35.82 63.91 58.01
CA SER A 224 36.79 64.94 57.66
C SER A 224 36.40 66.36 58.13
N GLN A 225 35.11 66.65 58.38
CA GLN A 225 34.68 67.95 58.88
C GLN A 225 34.61 68.04 60.41
N THR A 226 34.64 66.90 61.11
CA THR A 226 34.69 66.86 62.58
C THR A 226 36.09 67.06 63.16
N ASN A 227 37.11 67.16 62.32
CA ASN A 227 38.47 67.59 62.67
C ASN A 227 38.70 69.01 62.13
#